data_AF-A0A520KXX6-F1
#
_entry.id   AF-A0A520KXX6-F1
#
_cell.length_a   1.000
_cell.length_b   1.000
_cell.length_c   1.000
_cell.angle_alpha   90.00
_cell.angle_beta   90.00
_cell.angle_gamma   90.00
#
_symmetry.space_group_name_H-M   'P 1'
#
loop_
_entity.id
_entity.type
_entity.pdbx_description
1 polymer ?
#
loop_
_entity_poly.entity_id
_entity_poly.type
_entity_poly.pdbx_seq_one_letter_code
_entity_poly.pdbx_strand_id
1 'polypeptide(L)'
;MRQIWNKAFVVLLLSFLLIAPFYTIASVTKNSVTPQDDKIGVLLIGFGEPERYDANTEVAWKNFLGNYMESGMRMFKMSFMYPIVSGVMIPMMDSGTLLVDRDDPSSSVKKVNPILIDAWGNPYEGKDYRWVSIAEGEFPMLGPLFSYYLAPDGPGKGESDFWEYVGLSMYDIYQKMDDYNPGEERELKMMDEVEAKLKERYGDEIIIERGFGAARPGFPDFRVAAESLAREGVKDIVLAEDYVVFSDFEHPAGEIPEYLEEKGLNVNIVTSGQIGGTDAYNRGVAKKVEEELKDIPNDRDVVVILNHHGMFNVNMILYDWRDEPYHEYAKETFEGAEKAIYDLNIVKNWNGKIDVWQAYTEFSEGMMDPDKEILSVREAADKASKENYEHCIDVPYEVGNSGYETLFGLREEGWGLESPAWEEYYEDDLRKYRTEFEYDGMNVIITDGWIDGYAEGYYEEISRAIDGIHNGGE
;
A
#
# COMPACT_ATOMS: atom_id res chain seq x y z
N MET A 1 42.90 52.29 -0.42
CA MET A 1 42.85 51.07 0.40
C MET A 1 41.84 50.08 -0.18
N ARG A 2 42.20 49.48 -1.32
CA ARG A 2 41.35 48.57 -2.09
C ARG A 2 42.27 47.64 -2.87
N GLN A 3 43.12 46.87 -2.17
CA GLN A 3 44.08 45.95 -2.83
C GLN A 3 44.81 44.97 -1.89
N ILE A 4 44.20 44.36 -0.86
CA ILE A 4 44.88 43.30 -0.06
C ILE A 4 43.91 42.20 0.42
N TRP A 5 43.01 41.69 -0.43
CA TRP A 5 42.14 40.55 -0.04
C TRP A 5 41.94 39.49 -1.13
N ASN A 6 42.86 39.39 -2.11
CA ASN A 6 42.77 38.40 -3.21
C ASN A 6 44.01 37.50 -3.38
N LYS A 7 44.83 37.32 -2.34
CA LYS A 7 46.02 36.43 -2.42
C LYS A 7 46.14 35.36 -1.34
N ALA A 8 45.23 35.32 -0.35
CA ALA A 8 45.22 34.27 0.67
C ALA A 8 44.31 33.08 0.32
N PHE A 9 43.30 33.26 -0.55
CA PHE A 9 42.33 32.21 -0.89
C PHE A 9 42.82 31.25 -2.00
N VAL A 10 43.73 31.70 -2.86
CA VAL A 10 44.26 30.91 -3.99
C VAL A 10 45.42 29.99 -3.58
N VAL A 11 46.09 30.27 -2.46
CA VAL A 11 47.22 29.45 -1.99
C VAL A 11 46.76 28.22 -1.19
N LEU A 12 45.60 28.29 -0.53
CA LEU A 12 45.02 27.16 0.21
C LEU A 12 44.40 26.08 -0.71
N LEU A 13 43.90 26.49 -1.88
CA LEU A 13 43.33 25.59 -2.89
C LEU A 13 44.40 24.81 -3.70
N LEU A 14 45.66 25.29 -3.71
CA LEU A 14 46.76 24.60 -4.40
C LEU A 14 47.59 23.69 -3.47
N SER A 15 47.48 23.84 -2.15
CA SER A 15 48.18 22.98 -1.17
C SER A 15 47.46 21.66 -0.86
N PHE A 16 46.20 21.48 -1.27
CA PHE A 16 45.49 20.20 -1.15
C PHE A 16 45.66 19.27 -2.36
N LEU A 17 46.27 19.76 -3.45
CA LEU A 17 46.42 19.03 -4.72
C LEU A 17 47.80 18.34 -4.89
N LEU A 18 48.73 18.47 -3.93
CA LEU A 18 50.13 18.03 -4.14
C LEU A 18 50.74 17.12 -3.05
N ILE A 19 49.96 16.58 -2.10
CA ILE A 19 50.47 15.58 -1.16
C ILE A 19 49.45 14.45 -0.97
N ALA A 20 49.47 13.48 -1.87
CA ALA A 20 49.05 12.12 -1.57
C ALA A 20 50.10 11.16 -2.16
N PRO A 21 50.97 10.54 -1.33
CA PRO A 21 51.92 9.56 -1.79
C PRO A 21 51.22 8.21 -2.01
N PHE A 22 51.45 7.64 -3.18
CA PHE A 22 51.57 6.20 -3.46
C PHE A 22 50.86 5.24 -2.48
N TYR A 23 49.58 5.00 -2.73
CA TYR A 23 49.06 3.64 -2.64
C TYR A 23 48.61 3.25 -4.04
N THR A 24 49.32 2.26 -4.57
CA THR A 24 49.00 1.39 -5.70
C THR A 24 47.72 1.74 -6.46
N ILE A 25 47.91 2.25 -7.68
CA ILE A 25 46.97 2.07 -8.80
C ILE A 25 46.85 0.55 -9.01
N ALA A 26 46.01 -0.10 -8.20
CA ALA A 26 45.25 -1.22 -8.69
C ALA A 26 44.37 -0.61 -9.77
N SER A 27 44.49 -1.14 -10.99
CA SER A 27 43.58 -0.80 -12.07
C SER A 27 42.17 -0.77 -11.51
N VAL A 28 41.42 0.28 -11.84
CA VAL A 28 39.96 0.21 -11.86
C VAL A 28 39.65 -0.94 -12.81
N THR A 29 39.62 -2.14 -12.25
CA THR A 29 39.09 -3.32 -12.89
C THR A 29 37.68 -2.92 -13.24
N LYS A 30 37.40 -3.00 -14.54
CA LYS A 30 36.09 -3.23 -15.15
C LYS A 30 34.99 -3.34 -14.10
N ASN A 31 33.91 -2.59 -14.26
CA ASN A 31 32.56 -3.07 -13.94
C ASN A 31 32.57 -4.58 -14.13
N SER A 32 32.73 -5.33 -13.04
CA SER A 32 32.58 -6.77 -13.08
C SER A 32 31.09 -6.94 -13.09
N VAL A 33 30.51 -6.71 -14.27
CA VAL A 33 29.33 -7.44 -14.69
C VAL A 33 29.79 -8.89 -14.53
N THR A 34 29.33 -9.52 -13.46
CA THR A 34 29.41 -10.96 -13.29
C THR A 34 29.01 -11.57 -14.63
N PRO A 35 29.69 -12.62 -15.14
CA PRO A 35 29.23 -13.29 -16.35
C PRO A 35 27.72 -13.50 -16.24
N GLN A 36 26.99 -13.02 -17.26
CA GLN A 36 25.53 -13.08 -17.28
C GLN A 36 25.14 -14.55 -17.10
N ASP A 37 24.64 -14.90 -15.91
CA ASP A 37 24.20 -16.23 -15.60
C ASP A 37 22.81 -16.41 -16.22
N ASP A 38 22.48 -17.61 -16.68
CA ASP A 38 21.14 -17.94 -17.22
C ASP A 38 20.04 -17.91 -16.13
N LYS A 39 20.31 -17.29 -14.97
CA LYS A 39 19.37 -17.17 -13.85
C LYS A 39 18.37 -16.05 -14.09
N ILE A 40 17.15 -16.28 -13.59
CA ILE A 40 16.08 -15.30 -13.58
C ILE A 40 16.06 -14.59 -12.22
N GLY A 41 16.06 -13.26 -12.22
CA GLY A 41 15.77 -12.48 -11.02
C GLY A 41 14.27 -12.50 -10.75
N VAL A 42 13.86 -12.68 -9.50
CA VAL A 42 12.47 -12.54 -9.06
C VAL A 42 12.46 -11.47 -7.99
N LEU A 43 11.75 -10.38 -8.25
CA LEU A 43 11.55 -9.32 -7.27
C LEU A 43 10.13 -9.46 -6.71
N LEU A 44 10.03 -9.88 -5.44
CA LEU A 44 8.77 -9.83 -4.69
C LEU A 44 8.56 -8.40 -4.21
N ILE A 45 7.49 -7.75 -4.64
CA ILE A 45 7.19 -6.35 -4.38
C ILE A 45 5.98 -6.29 -3.45
N GLY A 46 6.13 -5.61 -2.32
CA GLY A 46 5.05 -5.36 -1.37
C GLY A 46 4.90 -3.88 -1.03
N PHE A 47 3.87 -3.55 -0.27
CA PHE A 47 3.75 -2.23 0.34
C PHE A 47 4.72 -2.10 1.51
N GLY A 48 4.76 -3.09 2.39
CA GLY A 48 5.55 -3.07 3.61
C GLY A 48 5.02 -2.06 4.63
N GLU A 49 3.71 -1.97 4.85
CA GLU A 49 3.15 -1.07 5.88
C GLU A 49 3.78 -1.33 7.25
N PRO A 50 4.17 -0.31 8.04
CA PRO A 50 4.77 -0.51 9.37
C PRO A 50 3.80 -1.18 10.36
N GLU A 51 4.25 -2.16 11.15
CA GLU A 51 3.40 -2.81 12.15
C GLU A 51 2.90 -1.84 13.24
N ARG A 52 3.73 -0.89 13.66
CA ARG A 52 3.41 0.06 14.74
C ARG A 52 3.78 1.47 14.36
N TYR A 53 3.27 2.44 15.11
CA TYR A 53 3.70 3.81 14.94
C TYR A 53 5.02 4.08 15.69
N ASP A 54 6.11 4.26 14.94
CA ASP A 54 7.41 4.66 15.47
C ASP A 54 8.14 5.65 14.53
N ALA A 55 9.40 5.97 14.84
CA ALA A 55 10.18 6.92 14.05
C ALA A 55 10.45 6.45 12.60
N ASN A 56 10.40 5.15 12.31
CA ASN A 56 10.52 4.63 10.95
C ASN A 56 9.19 4.72 10.19
N THR A 57 8.06 4.83 10.88
CA THR A 57 6.73 4.91 10.27
C THR A 57 6.58 6.17 9.42
N GLU A 58 7.04 7.32 9.90
CA GLU A 58 7.06 8.55 9.10
C GLU A 58 7.88 8.38 7.81
N VAL A 59 9.07 7.79 7.90
CA VAL A 59 9.94 7.52 6.75
C VAL A 59 9.25 6.59 5.74
N ALA A 60 8.58 5.55 6.24
CA ALA A 60 7.88 4.56 5.43
C ALA A 60 6.75 5.21 4.63
N TRP A 61 5.85 5.94 5.31
CA TRP A 61 4.71 6.59 4.67
C TRP A 61 5.12 7.74 3.73
N LYS A 62 6.21 8.44 4.05
CA LYS A 62 6.83 9.41 3.14
C LYS A 62 7.30 8.76 1.85
N ASN A 63 7.97 7.61 1.92
CA ASN A 63 8.41 6.88 0.73
C ASN A 63 7.22 6.32 -0.06
N PHE A 64 6.24 5.74 0.62
CA PHE A 64 5.01 5.25 0.00
C PHE A 64 4.29 6.35 -0.78
N LEU A 65 3.97 7.47 -0.13
CA LEU A 65 3.30 8.60 -0.78
C LEU A 65 4.17 9.25 -1.85
N GLY A 66 5.49 9.28 -1.65
CA GLY A 66 6.44 9.77 -2.64
C GLY A 66 6.38 9.01 -3.95
N ASN A 67 6.30 7.67 -3.89
CA ASN A 67 6.14 6.80 -5.07
C ASN A 67 4.76 7.00 -5.71
N TYR A 68 3.71 7.09 -4.88
CA TYR A 68 2.35 7.31 -5.35
C TYR A 68 2.18 8.65 -6.10
N MET A 69 2.79 9.71 -5.57
CA MET A 69 2.85 11.02 -6.23
C MET A 69 3.59 10.98 -7.57
N GLU A 70 4.67 10.20 -7.65
CA GLU A 70 5.46 10.01 -8.86
C GLU A 70 4.63 9.28 -9.95
N SER A 71 4.04 8.13 -9.61
CA SER A 71 3.13 7.37 -10.47
C SER A 71 1.95 8.21 -10.95
N GLY A 72 1.26 8.92 -10.05
CA GLY A 72 0.16 9.80 -10.43
C GLY A 72 0.58 10.89 -11.41
N MET A 73 1.70 11.58 -11.15
CA MET A 73 2.22 12.60 -12.07
C MET A 73 2.60 11.98 -13.43
N ARG A 74 3.12 10.75 -13.46
CA ARG A 74 3.41 10.04 -14.71
C ARG A 74 2.15 9.75 -15.52
N MET A 75 1.08 9.25 -14.89
CA MET A 75 -0.19 9.00 -15.56
C MET A 75 -0.77 10.26 -16.18
N PHE A 76 -0.67 11.40 -15.49
CA PHE A 76 -1.09 12.70 -16.01
C PHE A 76 -0.12 13.31 -17.04
N LYS A 77 0.94 12.61 -17.45
CA LYS A 77 2.00 13.09 -18.36
C LYS A 77 2.71 14.34 -17.83
N MET A 78 2.81 14.45 -16.52
CA MET A 78 3.43 15.52 -15.77
C MET A 78 4.69 15.05 -15.00
N SER A 79 5.34 13.95 -15.39
CA SER A 79 6.54 13.43 -14.70
C SER A 79 7.63 14.50 -14.51
N PHE A 80 7.75 15.45 -15.46
CA PHE A 80 8.69 16.57 -15.34
C PHE A 80 8.45 17.49 -14.13
N MET A 81 7.23 17.48 -13.57
CA MET A 81 6.87 18.26 -12.38
C MET A 81 7.33 17.58 -11.09
N TYR A 82 7.44 16.25 -11.06
CA TYR A 82 7.77 15.52 -9.84
C TYR A 82 9.07 16.03 -9.19
N PRO A 83 10.21 16.16 -9.90
CA PRO A 83 11.43 16.70 -9.31
C PRO A 83 11.31 18.14 -8.80
N ILE A 84 10.40 18.95 -9.37
CA ILE A 84 10.15 20.33 -8.93
C ILE A 84 9.30 20.31 -7.65
N VAL A 85 8.27 19.48 -7.60
CA VAL A 85 7.38 19.36 -6.44
C VAL A 85 8.16 18.77 -5.26
N SER A 86 8.78 17.61 -5.44
CA SER A 86 9.51 16.90 -4.37
C SER A 86 10.82 17.58 -3.99
N GLY A 87 11.54 18.15 -4.95
CA GLY A 87 12.87 18.74 -4.71
C GLY A 87 12.88 20.24 -4.38
N VAL A 88 11.79 20.97 -4.65
CA VAL A 88 11.74 22.43 -4.44
C VAL A 88 10.50 22.85 -3.66
N MET A 89 9.29 22.49 -4.09
CA MET A 89 8.07 23.02 -3.48
C MET A 89 7.86 22.48 -2.06
N ILE A 90 7.87 21.16 -1.88
CA ILE A 90 7.67 20.52 -0.58
C ILE A 90 8.76 20.92 0.42
N PRO A 91 10.07 20.88 0.10
CA PRO A 91 11.12 21.27 1.03
C PRO A 91 11.10 22.75 1.46
N MET A 92 10.44 23.63 0.68
CA MET A 92 10.30 25.05 1.05
C MET A 92 9.19 25.30 2.09
N MET A 93 8.35 24.31 2.36
CA MET A 93 7.28 24.37 3.36
C MET A 93 7.82 23.89 4.71
N ASP A 94 8.68 24.67 5.37
CA ASP A 94 9.15 24.39 6.73
C ASP A 94 8.84 25.60 7.61
N SER A 95 7.86 25.43 8.49
CA SER A 95 7.42 26.45 9.45
C SER A 95 7.89 26.16 10.87
N GLY A 96 8.53 25.02 11.13
CA GLY A 96 8.97 24.60 12.46
C GLY A 96 8.80 23.10 12.70
N THR A 97 8.07 22.74 13.77
CA THR A 97 7.75 21.35 14.11
C THR A 97 6.26 21.24 14.34
N LEU A 98 5.60 20.38 13.58
CA LEU A 98 4.19 20.08 13.74
C LEU A 98 3.99 19.10 14.89
N LEU A 99 2.94 19.33 15.67
CA LEU A 99 2.65 18.58 16.88
C LEU A 99 1.14 18.36 16.99
N VAL A 100 0.74 17.21 17.50
CA VAL A 100 -0.66 16.91 17.85
C VAL A 100 -0.79 16.53 19.31
N ASP A 101 -2.02 16.56 19.84
CA ASP A 101 -2.29 16.02 21.16
C ASP A 101 -2.34 14.49 21.09
N ARG A 102 -1.51 13.82 21.88
CA ARG A 102 -1.37 12.36 21.91
C ARG A 102 -2.70 11.64 22.12
N ASP A 103 -3.56 12.20 22.98
CA ASP A 103 -4.80 11.56 23.41
C ASP A 103 -5.99 11.98 22.51
N ASP A 104 -5.79 12.87 21.53
CA ASP A 104 -6.81 13.38 20.60
C ASP A 104 -6.12 14.06 19.39
N PRO A 105 -5.44 13.26 18.54
CA PRO A 105 -4.55 13.79 17.51
C PRO A 105 -5.31 14.53 16.39
N SER A 106 -6.61 14.23 16.22
CA SER A 106 -7.52 14.85 15.26
C SER A 106 -8.37 16.00 15.85
N SER A 107 -8.04 16.52 17.05
CA SER A 107 -8.80 17.60 17.69
C SER A 107 -8.97 18.82 16.78
N SER A 108 -10.22 19.29 16.61
CA SER A 108 -10.53 20.53 15.90
C SER A 108 -10.38 21.79 16.77
N VAL A 109 -10.13 21.63 18.07
CA VAL A 109 -10.07 22.73 19.03
C VAL A 109 -8.79 22.74 19.87
N LYS A 110 -8.35 23.94 20.22
CA LYS A 110 -7.19 24.12 21.10
C LYS A 110 -7.49 23.60 22.51
N LYS A 111 -6.73 22.62 22.99
CA LYS A 111 -6.72 22.18 24.40
C LYS A 111 -5.91 23.10 25.31
N VAL A 112 -6.30 23.16 26.58
CA VAL A 112 -5.66 24.02 27.60
C VAL A 112 -4.30 23.46 28.02
N ASN A 113 -4.19 22.16 28.20
CA ASN A 113 -2.97 21.46 28.61
C ASN A 113 -2.79 20.22 27.72
N PRO A 114 -2.40 20.40 26.45
CA PRO A 114 -2.22 19.27 25.56
C PRO A 114 -1.00 18.43 25.96
N ILE A 115 -1.04 17.14 25.66
CA ILE A 115 0.11 16.22 25.74
C ILE A 115 0.65 16.08 24.33
N LEU A 116 1.68 16.83 23.99
CA LEU A 116 2.11 16.98 22.60
C LEU A 116 3.11 15.89 22.19
N ILE A 117 2.97 15.43 20.96
CA ILE A 117 3.93 14.57 20.26
C ILE A 117 4.29 15.13 18.89
N ASP A 118 5.45 14.76 18.36
CA ASP A 118 5.88 15.06 16.98
C ASP A 118 5.53 13.93 15.99
N ALA A 119 5.84 14.15 14.71
CA ALA A 119 5.60 13.19 13.63
C ALA A 119 6.37 11.86 13.78
N TRP A 120 7.35 11.77 14.68
CA TRP A 120 8.08 10.52 14.96
C TRP A 120 7.59 9.86 16.26
N GLY A 121 6.48 10.34 16.83
CA GLY A 121 5.88 9.81 18.05
C GLY A 121 6.60 10.24 19.33
N ASN A 122 7.55 11.17 19.27
CA ASN A 122 8.29 11.60 20.46
C ASN A 122 7.49 12.63 21.25
N PRO A 123 7.48 12.54 22.60
CA PRO A 123 6.90 13.58 23.44
C PRO A 123 7.59 14.93 23.26
N TYR A 124 6.79 16.00 23.15
CA TYR A 124 7.28 17.37 23.08
C TYR A 124 7.07 18.11 24.40
N GLU A 125 8.17 18.43 25.07
CA GLU A 125 8.19 19.10 26.38
C GLU A 125 8.26 20.64 26.30
N GLY A 126 8.41 21.18 25.08
CA GLY A 126 8.50 22.61 24.86
C GLY A 126 7.19 23.33 25.16
N LYS A 127 7.29 24.60 25.58
CA LYS A 127 6.11 25.46 25.86
C LYS A 127 5.89 26.55 24.84
N ASP A 128 6.83 26.72 23.92
CA ASP A 128 6.72 27.69 22.84
C ASP A 128 6.09 26.98 21.63
N TYR A 129 4.77 27.09 21.54
CA TYR A 129 3.98 26.59 20.42
C TYR A 129 2.73 27.45 20.25
N ARG A 130 2.19 27.46 19.03
CA ARG A 130 0.90 28.09 18.72
C ARG A 130 -0.06 27.08 18.14
N TRP A 131 -1.35 27.30 18.36
CA TRP A 131 -2.41 26.53 17.72
C TRP A 131 -2.60 27.02 16.27
N VAL A 132 -2.68 26.08 15.33
CA VAL A 132 -3.01 26.32 13.93
C VAL A 132 -4.34 25.61 13.64
N SER A 133 -5.37 26.42 13.40
CA SER A 133 -6.69 25.90 13.05
C SER A 133 -6.76 25.70 11.55
N ILE A 134 -7.06 24.48 11.14
CA ILE A 134 -7.36 24.11 9.75
C ILE A 134 -8.88 23.97 9.63
N ALA A 135 -9.44 24.46 8.52
CA ALA A 135 -10.86 24.30 8.24
C ALA A 135 -11.16 22.84 7.85
N GLU A 136 -12.39 22.41 8.09
CA GLU A 136 -12.87 21.09 7.65
C GLU A 136 -12.61 20.90 6.14
N GLY A 137 -12.10 19.72 5.81
CA GLY A 137 -11.73 19.30 4.46
C GLY A 137 -11.01 17.95 4.55
N GLU A 138 -10.68 17.38 3.41
CA GLU A 138 -10.03 16.08 3.29
C GLU A 138 -8.86 16.16 2.31
N PHE A 139 -7.82 15.40 2.60
CA PHE A 139 -6.76 15.10 1.66
C PHE A 139 -7.09 13.75 1.02
N PRO A 140 -7.22 13.65 -0.32
CA PRO A 140 -7.49 12.38 -0.98
C PRO A 140 -6.50 11.30 -0.48
N MET A 141 -7.01 10.15 -0.02
CA MET A 141 -6.26 8.97 0.48
C MET A 141 -5.55 9.12 1.83
N LEU A 142 -5.55 10.30 2.45
CA LEU A 142 -4.99 10.49 3.80
C LEU A 142 -6.04 10.94 4.82
N GLY A 143 -7.31 10.96 4.40
CA GLY A 143 -8.46 11.29 5.23
C GLY A 143 -8.59 12.78 5.56
N PRO A 144 -9.26 13.11 6.68
CA PRO A 144 -9.61 14.49 7.01
C PRO A 144 -8.39 15.35 7.36
N LEU A 145 -8.46 16.61 6.95
CA LEU A 145 -7.53 17.64 7.41
C LEU A 145 -7.75 17.90 8.91
N PHE A 146 -6.70 17.77 9.70
CA PHE A 146 -6.69 18.05 11.13
C PHE A 146 -5.98 19.38 11.46
N SER A 147 -6.39 19.96 12.59
CA SER A 147 -5.72 21.11 13.20
C SER A 147 -4.57 20.66 14.08
N TYR A 148 -3.53 21.49 14.22
CA TYR A 148 -2.28 21.08 14.87
C TYR A 148 -1.65 22.21 15.70
N TYR A 149 -0.67 21.85 16.52
CA TYR A 149 0.20 22.77 17.23
C TYR A 149 1.51 22.93 16.45
N LEU A 150 2.00 24.16 16.33
CA LEU A 150 3.25 24.48 15.64
C LEU A 150 4.24 25.07 16.63
N ALA A 151 5.36 24.40 16.82
CA ALA A 151 6.52 24.92 17.53
C ALA A 151 7.53 25.54 16.55
N PRO A 152 8.17 26.69 16.85
CA PRO A 152 9.15 27.32 15.96
C PRO A 152 10.52 26.61 15.93
N ASP A 153 10.75 25.69 16.87
CA ASP A 153 11.96 24.89 17.03
C ASP A 153 11.58 23.53 17.62
N GLY A 154 12.29 22.48 17.24
CA GLY A 154 11.97 21.11 17.63
C GLY A 154 12.60 20.08 16.69
N PRO A 155 12.36 18.79 16.93
CA PRO A 155 12.90 17.69 16.11
C PRO A 155 12.53 17.78 14.63
N GLY A 156 11.34 18.30 14.32
CA GLY A 156 10.84 18.40 12.95
C GLY A 156 11.37 19.58 12.14
N LYS A 157 12.08 20.51 12.78
CA LYS A 157 12.63 21.65 12.04
C LYS A 157 13.66 21.20 11.02
N GLY A 158 13.44 21.56 9.77
CA GLY A 158 14.22 21.11 8.62
C GLY A 158 13.59 19.94 7.86
N GLU A 159 12.54 19.32 8.41
CA GLU A 159 11.60 18.47 7.68
C GLU A 159 10.48 19.35 7.09
N SER A 160 9.87 18.93 5.99
CA SER A 160 8.74 19.68 5.43
C SER A 160 7.51 19.51 6.31
N ASP A 161 6.79 20.60 6.57
CA ASP A 161 5.46 20.62 7.16
C ASP A 161 4.52 19.61 6.46
N PHE A 162 4.68 19.39 5.14
CA PHE A 162 3.90 18.40 4.40
C PHE A 162 4.16 16.97 4.88
N TRP A 163 5.43 16.59 5.06
CA TRP A 163 5.79 15.24 5.50
C TRP A 163 5.48 15.02 6.98
N GLU A 164 5.71 16.04 7.84
CA GLU A 164 5.27 15.96 9.22
C GLU A 164 3.75 15.80 9.33
N TYR A 165 2.98 16.50 8.49
CA TYR A 165 1.52 16.37 8.45
C TYR A 165 1.08 14.96 8.04
N VAL A 166 1.72 14.37 7.02
CA VAL A 166 1.46 12.98 6.60
C VAL A 166 1.73 12.01 7.75
N GLY A 167 2.88 12.13 8.41
CA GLY A 167 3.21 11.28 9.57
C GLY A 167 2.14 11.40 10.67
N LEU A 168 1.75 12.61 11.02
CA LEU A 168 0.75 12.87 12.04
C LEU A 168 -0.67 12.41 11.67
N SER A 169 -1.06 12.44 10.38
CA SER A 169 -2.28 11.77 9.89
C SER A 169 -2.23 10.27 10.19
N MET A 170 -1.11 9.63 9.87
CA MET A 170 -0.94 8.20 10.14
C MET A 170 -0.91 7.90 11.64
N TYR A 171 -0.42 8.81 12.48
CA TYR A 171 -0.49 8.61 13.93
C TYR A 171 -1.92 8.42 14.42
N ASP A 172 -2.88 9.28 14.02
CA ASP A 172 -4.30 9.15 14.38
C ASP A 172 -4.86 7.79 13.94
N ILE A 173 -4.56 7.38 12.70
CA ILE A 173 -4.97 6.10 12.13
C ILE A 173 -4.44 4.92 12.96
N TYR A 174 -3.14 4.92 13.31
CA TYR A 174 -2.57 3.85 14.12
C TYR A 174 -3.17 3.80 15.52
N GLN A 175 -3.46 4.95 16.15
CA GLN A 175 -4.14 4.96 17.45
C GLN A 175 -5.53 4.34 17.38
N LYS A 176 -6.26 4.55 16.28
CA LYS A 176 -7.58 3.91 16.05
C LYS A 176 -7.48 2.41 15.83
N MET A 177 -6.33 1.91 15.39
CA MET A 177 -6.00 0.47 15.27
C MET A 177 -5.34 -0.13 16.51
N ASP A 178 -5.43 0.52 17.67
CA ASP A 178 -4.75 0.09 18.91
C ASP A 178 -3.22 -0.06 18.73
N ASP A 179 -2.63 0.84 17.94
CA ASP A 179 -1.20 0.90 17.59
C ASP A 179 -0.65 -0.43 17.02
N TYR A 180 -1.49 -1.13 16.24
CA TYR A 180 -1.09 -2.37 15.58
C TYR A 180 -1.72 -2.51 14.19
N ASN A 181 -0.87 -2.50 13.17
CA ASN A 181 -1.21 -2.82 11.80
C ASN A 181 -0.73 -4.26 11.46
N PRO A 182 -1.64 -5.20 11.20
CA PRO A 182 -1.29 -6.58 10.87
C PRO A 182 -0.73 -6.76 9.43
N GLY A 183 -0.74 -5.71 8.62
CA GLY A 183 -0.30 -5.77 7.22
C GLY A 183 1.13 -6.30 7.06
N GLU A 184 2.08 -5.77 7.85
CA GLU A 184 3.50 -6.16 7.80
C GLU A 184 3.70 -7.67 8.01
N GLU A 185 3.14 -8.19 9.11
CA GLU A 185 3.27 -9.60 9.50
C GLU A 185 2.71 -10.52 8.40
N ARG A 186 1.57 -10.14 7.84
CA ARG A 186 0.84 -10.94 6.85
C ARG A 186 1.53 -10.95 5.49
N GLU A 187 1.94 -9.79 5.00
CA GLU A 187 2.70 -9.65 3.76
C GLU A 187 4.00 -10.45 3.84
N LEU A 188 4.77 -10.30 4.92
CA LEU A 188 6.02 -11.04 5.11
C LEU A 188 5.81 -12.55 5.20
N LYS A 189 4.78 -13.00 5.94
CA LYS A 189 4.43 -14.43 6.03
C LYS A 189 4.11 -15.01 4.65
N MET A 190 3.32 -14.31 3.86
CA MET A 190 2.98 -14.74 2.51
C MET A 190 4.22 -14.75 1.59
N MET A 191 5.06 -13.73 1.62
CA MET A 191 6.31 -13.71 0.85
C MET A 191 7.27 -14.84 1.26
N ASP A 192 7.36 -15.17 2.55
CA ASP A 192 8.12 -16.31 3.05
C ASP A 192 7.64 -17.64 2.45
N GLU A 193 6.31 -17.86 2.43
CA GLU A 193 5.70 -19.06 1.87
C GLU A 193 5.94 -19.19 0.35
N VAL A 194 5.78 -18.07 -0.39
CA VAL A 194 6.03 -18.01 -1.83
C VAL A 194 7.50 -18.25 -2.15
N GLU A 195 8.41 -17.58 -1.43
CA GLU A 195 9.85 -17.73 -1.62
C GLU A 195 10.29 -19.18 -1.36
N ALA A 196 9.75 -19.84 -0.32
CA ALA A 196 10.03 -21.24 -0.04
C ALA A 196 9.59 -22.16 -1.19
N LYS A 197 8.39 -21.97 -1.74
CA LYS A 197 7.86 -22.74 -2.88
C LYS A 197 8.68 -22.52 -4.16
N LEU A 198 9.03 -21.27 -4.45
CA LEU A 198 9.87 -20.92 -5.61
C LEU A 198 11.25 -21.56 -5.51
N LYS A 199 11.89 -21.49 -4.33
CA LYS A 199 13.19 -22.14 -4.07
C LYS A 199 13.10 -23.65 -4.15
N GLU A 200 12.01 -24.26 -3.69
CA GLU A 200 11.79 -25.70 -3.82
C GLU A 200 11.69 -26.13 -5.29
N ARG A 201 10.98 -25.35 -6.11
CA ARG A 201 10.73 -25.69 -7.53
C ARG A 201 11.90 -25.37 -8.45
N TYR A 202 12.46 -24.17 -8.36
CA TYR A 202 13.46 -23.65 -9.32
C TYR A 202 14.89 -23.68 -8.77
N GLY A 203 15.08 -23.79 -7.46
CA GLY A 203 16.40 -23.92 -6.83
C GLY A 203 17.38 -22.82 -7.27
N ASP A 204 18.51 -23.24 -7.82
CA ASP A 204 19.59 -22.34 -8.24
C ASP A 204 19.31 -21.58 -9.55
N GLU A 205 18.20 -21.86 -10.25
CA GLU A 205 17.80 -21.20 -11.51
C GLU A 205 17.31 -19.77 -11.29
N ILE A 206 16.96 -19.41 -10.06
CA ILE A 206 16.45 -18.08 -9.72
C ILE A 206 17.27 -17.40 -8.63
N ILE A 207 17.14 -16.08 -8.57
CA ILE A 207 17.62 -15.22 -7.47
C ILE A 207 16.42 -14.41 -7.02
N ILE A 208 16.09 -14.47 -5.73
CA ILE A 208 14.91 -13.79 -5.18
C ILE A 208 15.38 -12.62 -4.31
N GLU A 209 14.84 -11.44 -4.57
CA GLU A 209 14.95 -10.26 -3.71
C GLU A 209 13.55 -9.77 -3.32
N ARG A 210 13.47 -8.99 -2.25
CA ARG A 210 12.23 -8.31 -1.83
C ARG A 210 12.40 -6.80 -1.94
N GLY A 211 11.34 -6.12 -2.31
CA GLY A 211 11.30 -4.66 -2.45
C GLY A 211 9.98 -4.11 -1.94
N PHE A 212 10.00 -2.93 -1.32
CA PHE A 212 8.82 -2.37 -0.65
C PHE A 212 8.57 -0.92 -1.03
N GLY A 213 7.30 -0.55 -1.20
CA GLY A 213 6.88 0.83 -1.46
C GLY A 213 7.10 1.76 -0.26
N ALA A 214 6.81 1.28 0.95
CA ALA A 214 7.02 1.97 2.22
C ALA A 214 8.44 1.69 2.77
N ALA A 215 9.46 1.93 1.94
CA ALA A 215 10.85 1.60 2.24
C ALA A 215 11.33 2.24 3.56
N ARG A 216 12.05 1.48 4.39
CA ARG A 216 12.61 1.91 5.68
C ARG A 216 13.76 0.99 6.10
N PRO A 217 14.49 1.24 7.20
CA PRO A 217 15.51 0.30 7.68
C PRO A 217 14.95 -1.13 7.84
N GLY A 218 15.51 -2.09 7.11
CA GLY A 218 15.03 -3.48 7.06
C GLY A 218 14.10 -3.82 5.89
N PHE A 219 13.51 -2.80 5.23
CA PHE A 219 12.60 -2.93 4.09
C PHE A 219 13.17 -2.12 2.92
N PRO A 220 13.95 -2.74 2.01
CA PRO A 220 14.58 -2.02 0.90
C PRO A 220 13.55 -1.51 -0.10
N ASP A 221 13.84 -0.35 -0.71
CA ASP A 221 13.08 0.18 -1.84
C ASP A 221 13.14 -0.78 -3.04
N PHE A 222 12.02 -1.00 -3.71
CA PHE A 222 11.91 -1.95 -4.83
C PHE A 222 12.84 -1.62 -6.01
N ARG A 223 13.17 -0.35 -6.26
CA ARG A 223 14.14 0.05 -7.31
C ARG A 223 15.55 -0.36 -6.94
N VAL A 224 15.90 -0.24 -5.66
CA VAL A 224 17.22 -0.63 -5.13
C VAL A 224 17.38 -2.15 -5.17
N ALA A 225 16.32 -2.90 -4.81
CA ALA A 225 16.30 -4.36 -4.91
C ALA A 225 16.41 -4.84 -6.37
N ALA A 226 15.70 -4.20 -7.30
CA ALA A 226 15.83 -4.47 -8.73
C ALA A 226 17.25 -4.19 -9.25
N GLU A 227 17.87 -3.07 -8.82
CA GLU A 227 19.26 -2.76 -9.14
C GLU A 227 20.22 -3.83 -8.60
N SER A 228 19.96 -4.37 -7.40
CA SER A 228 20.73 -5.49 -6.83
C SER A 228 20.71 -6.69 -7.78
N LEU A 229 19.52 -7.19 -8.13
CA LEU A 229 19.34 -8.31 -9.07
C LEU A 229 20.06 -8.07 -10.40
N ALA A 230 19.85 -6.90 -11.01
CA ALA A 230 20.48 -6.55 -12.29
C ALA A 230 22.02 -6.53 -12.20
N ARG A 231 22.59 -6.12 -11.06
CA ARG A 231 24.04 -6.14 -10.82
C ARG A 231 24.60 -7.54 -10.57
N GLU A 232 23.79 -8.49 -10.11
CA GLU A 232 24.17 -9.90 -10.03
C GLU A 232 24.35 -10.55 -11.41
N GLY A 233 23.83 -9.92 -12.47
CA GLY A 233 24.02 -10.34 -13.85
C GLY A 233 22.88 -11.21 -14.39
N VAL A 234 21.68 -11.15 -13.79
CA VAL A 234 20.48 -11.77 -14.36
C VAL A 234 20.12 -11.11 -15.70
N LYS A 235 19.54 -11.89 -16.61
CA LYS A 235 19.08 -11.38 -17.92
C LYS A 235 17.64 -10.90 -17.88
N ASP A 236 16.81 -11.62 -17.14
CA ASP A 236 15.38 -11.41 -17.01
C ASP A 236 15.06 -11.16 -15.53
N ILE A 237 14.24 -10.17 -15.23
CA ILE A 237 13.68 -9.92 -13.90
C ILE A 237 12.16 -10.06 -13.99
N VAL A 238 11.61 -10.99 -13.21
CA VAL A 238 10.18 -11.09 -12.94
C VAL A 238 9.82 -10.09 -11.85
N LEU A 239 8.99 -9.11 -12.17
CA LEU A 239 8.38 -8.19 -11.22
C LEU A 239 7.08 -8.83 -10.73
N ALA A 240 7.08 -9.21 -9.46
CA ALA A 240 5.98 -9.87 -8.82
C ALA A 240 5.39 -8.90 -7.79
N GLU A 241 4.22 -8.35 -8.07
CA GLU A 241 3.54 -7.45 -7.13
C GLU A 241 2.58 -8.23 -6.25
N ASP A 242 2.62 -7.96 -4.96
CA ASP A 242 1.71 -8.48 -3.96
C ASP A 242 0.33 -7.79 -4.01
N TYR A 243 -0.26 -7.75 -5.20
CA TYR A 243 -1.55 -7.11 -5.45
C TYR A 243 -2.58 -8.13 -5.92
N VAL A 244 -3.72 -8.13 -5.24
CA VAL A 244 -4.88 -8.91 -5.67
C VAL A 244 -5.45 -8.33 -6.96
N VAL A 245 -5.53 -7.00 -7.06
CA VAL A 245 -6.01 -6.30 -8.25
C VAL A 245 -4.91 -5.37 -8.76
N PHE A 246 -4.57 -5.50 -10.03
CA PHE A 246 -3.55 -4.65 -10.65
C PHE A 246 -4.09 -3.24 -10.94
N SER A 247 -3.28 -2.21 -10.67
CA SER A 247 -3.51 -0.82 -11.07
C SER A 247 -2.22 -0.19 -11.57
N ASP A 248 -2.27 0.54 -12.69
CA ASP A 248 -1.16 1.36 -13.21
C ASP A 248 -0.81 2.53 -12.27
N PHE A 249 -1.80 3.01 -11.51
CA PHE A 249 -1.61 4.08 -10.53
C PHE A 249 -0.79 3.63 -9.34
N GLU A 250 -1.08 2.42 -8.88
CA GLU A 250 -0.41 1.80 -7.74
C GLU A 250 0.71 0.85 -8.18
N HIS A 251 1.21 0.96 -9.43
CA HIS A 251 2.24 0.07 -10.00
C HIS A 251 3.68 0.57 -9.72
N PRO A 252 4.31 0.25 -8.56
CA PRO A 252 5.70 0.56 -8.30
C PRO A 252 6.63 -0.04 -9.36
N ALA A 253 6.28 -1.20 -9.95
CA ALA A 253 7.08 -1.81 -11.00
C ALA A 253 7.17 -0.96 -12.28
N GLY A 254 6.26 -0.02 -12.51
CA GLY A 254 6.30 0.87 -13.68
C GLY A 254 7.51 1.80 -13.71
N GLU A 255 8.14 2.07 -12.56
CA GLU A 255 9.34 2.91 -12.46
C GLU A 255 10.64 2.14 -12.67
N ILE A 256 10.62 0.82 -12.40
CA ILE A 256 11.83 -0.01 -12.39
C ILE A 256 12.55 0.00 -13.75
N PRO A 257 11.87 -0.12 -14.92
CA PRO A 257 12.54 -0.09 -16.21
C PRO A 257 13.33 1.20 -16.45
N GLU A 258 12.72 2.36 -16.20
CA GLU A 258 13.36 3.67 -16.38
C GLU A 258 14.53 3.84 -15.39
N TYR A 259 14.32 3.47 -14.13
CA TYR A 259 15.36 3.52 -13.10
C TYR A 259 16.60 2.69 -13.47
N LEU A 260 16.41 1.48 -13.99
CA LEU A 260 17.51 0.61 -14.41
C LEU A 260 18.21 1.14 -15.67
N GLU A 261 17.44 1.67 -16.63
CA GLU A 261 17.99 2.30 -17.85
C GLU A 261 18.89 3.49 -17.52
N GLU A 262 18.47 4.38 -16.60
CA GLU A 262 19.27 5.52 -16.16
C GLU A 262 20.62 5.11 -15.53
N LYS A 263 20.67 3.92 -14.91
CA LYS A 263 21.88 3.33 -14.32
C LYS A 263 22.74 2.58 -15.34
N GLY A 264 22.29 2.49 -16.60
CA GLY A 264 22.94 1.73 -17.66
C GLY A 264 22.85 0.22 -17.47
N LEU A 265 21.82 -0.26 -16.76
CA LEU A 265 21.54 -1.68 -16.53
C LEU A 265 20.46 -2.11 -17.51
N ASN A 266 20.78 -3.07 -18.37
CA ASN A 266 19.85 -3.58 -19.38
C ASN A 266 19.43 -5.01 -19.02
N VAL A 267 18.20 -5.13 -18.55
CA VAL A 267 17.55 -6.40 -18.20
C VAL A 267 16.19 -6.45 -18.88
N ASN A 268 15.73 -7.64 -19.23
CA ASN A 268 14.37 -7.83 -19.68
C ASN A 268 13.44 -7.85 -18.46
N ILE A 269 12.34 -7.10 -18.52
CA ILE A 269 11.35 -7.02 -17.44
C ILE A 269 10.13 -7.84 -17.85
N VAL A 270 9.68 -8.72 -16.96
CA VAL A 270 8.46 -9.51 -17.11
C VAL A 270 7.61 -9.29 -15.87
N THR A 271 6.39 -8.78 -16.03
CA THR A 271 5.47 -8.62 -14.90
C THR A 271 4.68 -9.92 -14.70
N SER A 272 4.52 -10.39 -13.46
CA SER A 272 3.58 -11.47 -13.16
C SER A 272 2.13 -11.01 -13.32
N GLY A 273 1.19 -11.93 -13.40
CA GLY A 273 -0.23 -11.59 -13.32
C GLY A 273 -0.65 -11.16 -11.91
N GLN A 274 -1.87 -10.66 -11.80
CA GLN A 274 -2.54 -10.35 -10.53
C GLN A 274 -2.92 -11.62 -9.77
N ILE A 275 -3.03 -11.51 -8.44
CA ILE A 275 -3.33 -12.65 -7.56
C ILE A 275 -4.83 -12.95 -7.55
N GLY A 276 -5.65 -11.90 -7.63
CA GLY A 276 -7.09 -11.97 -7.80
C GLY A 276 -7.46 -12.67 -9.11
N GLY A 277 -8.56 -13.41 -9.10
CA GLY A 277 -8.98 -14.21 -10.24
C GLY A 277 -8.24 -15.54 -10.41
N THR A 278 -7.14 -15.79 -9.69
CA THR A 278 -6.52 -17.13 -9.67
C THR A 278 -7.42 -18.16 -9.00
N ASP A 279 -7.28 -19.41 -9.45
CA ASP A 279 -8.08 -20.54 -8.97
C ASP A 279 -7.90 -20.77 -7.46
N ALA A 280 -6.67 -20.62 -6.96
CA ALA A 280 -6.37 -20.75 -5.54
C ALA A 280 -7.01 -19.62 -4.72
N TYR A 281 -6.89 -18.38 -5.17
CA TYR A 281 -7.46 -17.22 -4.49
C TYR A 281 -8.99 -17.30 -4.41
N ASN A 282 -9.66 -17.54 -5.54
CA ASN A 282 -11.11 -17.62 -5.62
C ASN A 282 -11.69 -18.70 -4.70
N ARG A 283 -11.00 -19.85 -4.57
CA ARG A 283 -11.39 -20.90 -3.62
C ARG A 283 -11.25 -20.45 -2.16
N GLY A 284 -10.22 -19.67 -1.84
CA GLY A 284 -10.04 -19.08 -0.51
C GLY A 284 -11.19 -18.15 -0.13
N VAL A 285 -11.59 -17.28 -1.06
CA VAL A 285 -12.74 -16.37 -0.86
C VAL A 285 -14.02 -17.17 -0.63
N ALA A 286 -14.27 -18.17 -1.47
CA ALA A 286 -15.44 -19.05 -1.33
C ALA A 286 -15.42 -19.83 0.00
N LYS A 287 -14.27 -20.31 0.45
CA LYS A 287 -14.11 -20.98 1.75
C LYS A 287 -14.51 -20.05 2.90
N LYS A 288 -14.08 -18.80 2.87
CA LYS A 288 -14.43 -17.79 3.89
C LYS A 288 -15.93 -17.53 3.96
N VAL A 289 -16.59 -17.40 2.81
CA VAL A 289 -18.06 -17.29 2.74
C VAL A 289 -18.73 -18.57 3.26
N GLU A 290 -18.21 -19.75 2.92
CA GLU A 290 -18.72 -21.03 3.42
C GLU A 290 -18.64 -21.14 4.95
N GLU A 291 -17.57 -20.62 5.56
CA GLU A 291 -17.38 -20.59 7.01
C GLU A 291 -18.48 -19.79 7.71
N GLU A 292 -18.79 -18.60 7.23
CA GLU A 292 -19.86 -17.77 7.81
C GLU A 292 -21.27 -18.35 7.54
N LEU A 293 -21.50 -18.92 6.34
CA LEU A 293 -22.79 -19.54 6.01
C LEU A 293 -23.13 -20.76 6.87
N LYS A 294 -22.14 -21.44 7.48
CA LYS A 294 -22.38 -22.61 8.36
C LYS A 294 -23.20 -22.26 9.60
N ASP A 295 -23.10 -21.02 10.05
CA ASP A 295 -23.77 -20.54 11.27
C ASP A 295 -25.09 -19.81 10.98
N ILE A 296 -25.43 -19.60 9.70
CA ILE A 296 -26.70 -19.00 9.26
C ILE A 296 -27.70 -20.12 8.90
N PRO A 297 -28.97 -20.06 9.39
CA PRO A 297 -29.99 -21.02 8.97
C PRO A 297 -30.21 -20.96 7.45
N ASN A 298 -30.28 -22.14 6.81
CA ASN A 298 -30.25 -22.23 5.34
C ASN A 298 -31.51 -21.70 4.62
N ASP A 299 -32.55 -21.34 5.36
CA ASP A 299 -33.80 -20.76 4.87
C ASP A 299 -33.81 -19.22 4.94
N ARG A 300 -32.71 -18.60 5.35
CA ARG A 300 -32.54 -17.15 5.44
C ARG A 300 -32.05 -16.54 4.13
N ASP A 301 -32.49 -15.31 3.89
CA ASP A 301 -32.02 -14.52 2.76
C ASP A 301 -30.68 -13.87 3.12
N VAL A 302 -29.64 -14.16 2.34
CA VAL A 302 -28.26 -13.72 2.58
C VAL A 302 -27.73 -12.95 1.37
N VAL A 303 -27.11 -11.80 1.60
CA VAL A 303 -26.27 -11.15 0.59
C VAL A 303 -24.81 -11.29 0.99
N VAL A 304 -23.95 -11.60 0.02
CA VAL A 304 -22.50 -11.56 0.20
C VAL A 304 -22.00 -10.33 -0.54
N ILE A 305 -21.32 -9.43 0.16
CA ILE A 305 -20.60 -8.31 -0.44
C ILE A 305 -19.14 -8.71 -0.55
N LEU A 306 -18.62 -8.73 -1.77
CA LEU A 306 -17.19 -8.83 -2.03
C LEU A 306 -16.66 -7.41 -2.20
N ASN A 307 -15.97 -6.93 -1.16
CA ASN A 307 -15.55 -5.55 -1.06
C ASN A 307 -14.16 -5.34 -1.67
N HIS A 308 -14.14 -4.42 -2.62
CA HIS A 308 -12.97 -3.87 -3.27
C HIS A 308 -12.51 -2.58 -2.58
N HIS A 309 -11.23 -2.25 -2.75
CA HIS A 309 -10.68 -0.98 -2.28
C HIS A 309 -11.37 0.18 -3.01
N GLY A 310 -11.21 0.27 -4.32
CA GLY A 310 -11.73 1.37 -5.13
C GLY A 310 -10.69 1.91 -6.10
N MET A 311 -11.19 2.50 -7.19
CA MET A 311 -10.42 3.37 -8.08
C MET A 311 -11.36 4.45 -8.63
N PHE A 312 -10.81 5.62 -8.93
CA PHE A 312 -11.55 6.72 -9.53
C PHE A 312 -12.32 6.26 -10.78
N ASN A 313 -13.62 6.53 -10.86
CA ASN A 313 -14.45 6.23 -12.04
C ASN A 313 -14.91 7.52 -12.72
N VAL A 314 -13.94 8.36 -13.10
CA VAL A 314 -14.22 9.69 -13.63
C VAL A 314 -13.31 10.07 -14.79
N ASN A 315 -13.91 10.72 -15.80
CA ASN A 315 -13.15 11.32 -16.89
C ASN A 315 -12.56 12.67 -16.46
N MET A 316 -11.23 12.72 -16.30
CA MET A 316 -10.50 13.97 -16.06
C MET A 316 -9.86 14.49 -17.35
N ILE A 317 -9.58 15.80 -17.37
CA ILE A 317 -9.06 16.51 -18.55
C ILE A 317 -7.78 15.88 -19.12
N LEU A 318 -6.92 15.32 -18.27
CA LEU A 318 -5.60 14.80 -18.65
C LEU A 318 -5.54 13.27 -18.71
N TYR A 319 -6.49 12.58 -18.10
CA TYR A 319 -6.54 11.13 -17.98
C TYR A 319 -7.99 10.68 -17.74
N ASP A 320 -8.47 9.68 -18.48
CA ASP A 320 -9.77 9.09 -18.24
C ASP A 320 -9.59 7.91 -17.29
N TRP A 321 -9.96 8.08 -16.02
CA TRP A 321 -9.75 7.02 -15.02
C TRP A 321 -10.60 5.78 -15.27
N ARG A 322 -11.64 5.90 -16.11
CA ARG A 322 -12.45 4.77 -16.54
C ARG A 322 -11.69 3.79 -17.45
N ASP A 323 -10.58 4.24 -18.02
CA ASP A 323 -9.67 3.42 -18.83
C ASP A 323 -8.54 2.80 -17.97
N GLU A 324 -8.53 3.04 -16.66
CA GLU A 324 -7.53 2.48 -15.75
C GLU A 324 -7.72 0.93 -15.67
N PRO A 325 -6.65 0.14 -15.88
CA PRO A 325 -6.74 -1.34 -15.95
C PRO A 325 -7.42 -2.02 -14.75
N TYR A 326 -7.34 -1.40 -13.57
CA TYR A 326 -7.98 -1.80 -12.32
C TYR A 326 -9.43 -2.19 -12.52
N HIS A 327 -10.22 -1.43 -13.29
CA HIS A 327 -11.64 -1.74 -13.46
C HIS A 327 -11.87 -3.10 -14.14
N GLU A 328 -11.02 -3.46 -15.10
CA GLU A 328 -11.07 -4.77 -15.76
C GLU A 328 -10.59 -5.87 -14.81
N TYR A 329 -9.46 -5.64 -14.13
CA TYR A 329 -8.84 -6.59 -13.22
C TYR A 329 -9.67 -6.87 -11.95
N ALA A 330 -10.31 -5.85 -11.38
CA ALA A 330 -11.26 -5.95 -10.27
C ALA A 330 -12.47 -6.79 -10.67
N LYS A 331 -12.97 -6.59 -11.89
CA LYS A 331 -14.07 -7.38 -12.43
C LYS A 331 -13.69 -8.84 -12.64
N GLU A 332 -12.53 -9.13 -13.20
CA GLU A 332 -12.04 -10.51 -13.34
C GLU A 332 -11.93 -11.22 -11.98
N THR A 333 -11.41 -10.51 -10.98
CA THR A 333 -11.30 -10.99 -9.60
C THR A 333 -12.68 -11.28 -8.99
N PHE A 334 -13.64 -10.38 -9.19
CA PHE A 334 -15.02 -10.58 -8.73
C PHE A 334 -15.70 -11.77 -9.40
N GLU A 335 -15.68 -11.84 -10.74
CA GLU A 335 -16.35 -12.93 -11.48
C GLU A 335 -15.77 -14.30 -11.10
N GLY A 336 -14.46 -14.38 -10.85
CA GLY A 336 -13.79 -15.58 -10.37
C GLY A 336 -14.29 -16.02 -8.99
N ALA A 337 -14.30 -15.09 -8.02
CA ALA A 337 -14.74 -15.35 -6.65
C ALA A 337 -16.24 -15.64 -6.56
N GLU A 338 -17.08 -14.86 -7.25
CA GLU A 338 -18.53 -15.05 -7.35
C GLU A 338 -18.84 -16.47 -7.84
N LYS A 339 -18.21 -16.89 -8.94
CA LYS A 339 -18.39 -18.23 -9.48
C LYS A 339 -17.99 -19.31 -8.48
N ALA A 340 -16.86 -19.13 -7.78
CA ALA A 340 -16.41 -20.08 -6.76
C ALA A 340 -17.39 -20.20 -5.58
N ILE A 341 -17.99 -19.08 -5.14
CA ILE A 341 -19.03 -19.06 -4.10
C ILE A 341 -20.29 -19.80 -4.56
N TYR A 342 -20.81 -19.50 -5.76
CA TYR A 342 -21.96 -20.21 -6.31
C TYR A 342 -21.69 -21.69 -6.57
N ASP A 343 -20.41 -22.09 -6.70
CA ASP A 343 -20.02 -23.47 -6.86
C ASP A 343 -20.01 -24.29 -5.55
N LEU A 344 -20.10 -23.64 -4.38
CA LEU A 344 -20.14 -24.30 -3.07
C LEU A 344 -21.38 -25.19 -2.91
N ASN A 345 -21.20 -26.33 -2.25
CA ASN A 345 -22.32 -27.24 -1.97
C ASN A 345 -23.36 -26.62 -1.03
N ILE A 346 -22.95 -25.79 -0.07
CA ILE A 346 -23.89 -25.12 0.85
C ILE A 346 -24.80 -24.15 0.09
N VAL A 347 -24.24 -23.38 -0.85
CA VAL A 347 -24.96 -22.40 -1.68
C VAL A 347 -25.90 -23.10 -2.67
N LYS A 348 -25.45 -24.16 -3.34
CA LYS A 348 -26.29 -24.97 -4.24
C LYS A 348 -27.52 -25.60 -3.57
N ASN A 349 -27.46 -25.81 -2.25
CA ASN A 349 -28.53 -26.39 -1.46
C ASN A 349 -29.19 -25.36 -0.51
N TRP A 350 -28.96 -24.07 -0.75
CA TRP A 350 -29.55 -22.99 0.06
C TRP A 350 -31.06 -22.88 -0.25
N ASN A 351 -31.88 -22.75 0.80
CA ASN A 351 -33.34 -22.68 0.67
C ASN A 351 -33.84 -21.24 0.56
N GLY A 352 -33.15 -20.29 1.19
CA GLY A 352 -33.43 -18.85 1.07
C GLY A 352 -32.85 -18.24 -0.21
N LYS A 353 -32.96 -16.93 -0.36
CA LYS A 353 -32.26 -16.15 -1.41
C LYS A 353 -30.78 -16.01 -1.04
N ILE A 354 -29.89 -16.16 -2.02
CA ILE A 354 -28.49 -15.83 -1.86
C ILE A 354 -27.93 -15.13 -3.10
N ASP A 355 -27.49 -13.90 -2.92
CA ASP A 355 -26.84 -13.10 -3.98
C ASP A 355 -25.41 -12.73 -3.56
N VAL A 356 -24.52 -12.59 -4.54
CA VAL A 356 -23.16 -12.07 -4.35
C VAL A 356 -23.03 -10.76 -5.12
N TRP A 357 -22.64 -9.68 -4.46
CA TRP A 357 -22.50 -8.34 -5.04
C TRP A 357 -21.07 -7.83 -4.93
N GLN A 358 -20.63 -7.12 -5.96
CA GLN A 358 -19.41 -6.32 -5.93
C GLN A 358 -19.73 -4.96 -5.31
N ALA A 359 -18.96 -4.54 -4.30
CA ALA A 359 -19.02 -3.19 -3.75
C ALA A 359 -17.62 -2.65 -3.47
N TYR A 360 -17.53 -1.35 -3.26
CA TYR A 360 -16.25 -0.64 -3.10
C TYR A 360 -16.32 0.29 -1.90
N THR A 361 -15.26 0.29 -1.09
CA THR A 361 -15.16 1.15 0.10
C THR A 361 -14.81 2.58 -0.30
N GLU A 362 -13.81 2.74 -1.15
CA GLU A 362 -13.29 4.03 -1.60
C GLU A 362 -13.72 4.36 -3.03
N PHE A 363 -13.62 5.65 -3.37
CA PHE A 363 -13.85 6.22 -4.71
C PHE A 363 -15.20 5.89 -5.39
N SER A 364 -16.15 5.36 -4.64
CA SER A 364 -17.42 4.84 -5.14
C SER A 364 -18.58 5.82 -5.08
N GLU A 365 -18.34 7.07 -4.66
CA GLU A 365 -19.38 8.08 -4.51
C GLU A 365 -18.96 9.49 -4.98
N GLY A 366 -19.95 10.35 -5.19
CA GLY A 366 -19.77 11.79 -5.33
C GLY A 366 -19.02 12.21 -6.60
N MET A 367 -17.90 12.94 -6.44
CA MET A 367 -17.12 13.44 -7.58
C MET A 367 -16.22 12.36 -8.20
N MET A 368 -15.98 11.26 -7.47
CA MET A 368 -15.10 10.18 -7.89
C MET A 368 -15.85 9.12 -8.71
N ASP A 369 -17.17 9.02 -8.55
CA ASP A 369 -18.10 8.29 -9.42
C ASP A 369 -19.35 9.13 -9.72
N PRO A 370 -19.24 10.15 -10.59
CA PRO A 370 -20.33 11.08 -10.86
C PRO A 370 -21.54 10.44 -11.56
N ASP A 371 -21.31 9.35 -12.29
CA ASP A 371 -22.33 8.64 -13.06
C ASP A 371 -22.98 7.50 -12.26
N LYS A 372 -22.49 7.22 -11.03
CA LYS A 372 -23.00 6.19 -10.12
C LYS A 372 -22.97 4.80 -10.73
N GLU A 373 -21.86 4.46 -11.38
CA GLU A 373 -21.67 3.15 -12.02
C GLU A 373 -21.13 2.11 -11.04
N ILE A 374 -20.53 2.57 -9.93
CA ILE A 374 -19.95 1.74 -8.89
C ILE A 374 -20.88 1.71 -7.68
N LEU A 375 -21.02 0.54 -7.05
CA LEU A 375 -21.81 0.37 -5.84
C LEU A 375 -20.92 0.59 -4.62
N SER A 376 -21.22 1.59 -3.78
CA SER A 376 -20.55 1.74 -2.50
C SER A 376 -21.02 0.69 -1.49
N VAL A 377 -20.22 0.38 -0.46
CA VAL A 377 -20.61 -0.51 0.65
C VAL A 377 -21.93 -0.04 1.28
N ARG A 378 -22.06 1.26 1.52
CA ARG A 378 -23.26 1.83 2.12
C ARG A 378 -24.47 1.73 1.20
N GLU A 379 -24.31 2.00 -0.10
CA GLU A 379 -25.38 1.83 -1.08
C GLU A 379 -25.81 0.35 -1.22
N ALA A 380 -24.85 -0.58 -1.13
CA ALA A 380 -25.11 -2.03 -1.11
C ALA A 380 -25.92 -2.43 0.13
N ALA A 381 -25.53 -1.98 1.32
CA ALA A 381 -26.25 -2.25 2.56
C ALA A 381 -27.69 -1.71 2.52
N ASP A 382 -27.86 -0.48 2.04
CA ASP A 382 -29.15 0.18 1.85
C ASP A 382 -30.06 -0.59 0.89
N LYS A 383 -29.49 -1.08 -0.22
CA LYS A 383 -30.20 -1.92 -1.19
C LYS A 383 -30.58 -3.26 -0.57
N ALA A 384 -29.68 -3.90 0.16
CA ALA A 384 -29.92 -5.19 0.79
C ALA A 384 -31.07 -5.11 1.81
N SER A 385 -31.05 -4.09 2.67
CA SER A 385 -32.12 -3.82 3.63
C SER A 385 -33.47 -3.60 2.93
N LYS A 386 -33.51 -2.80 1.85
CA LYS A 386 -34.73 -2.56 1.05
C LYS A 386 -35.26 -3.83 0.36
N GLU A 387 -34.38 -4.75 -0.01
CA GLU A 387 -34.73 -6.06 -0.57
C GLU A 387 -35.08 -7.11 0.49
N ASN A 388 -35.04 -6.76 1.78
CA ASN A 388 -35.36 -7.59 2.95
C ASN A 388 -34.39 -8.77 3.16
N TYR A 389 -33.11 -8.58 2.82
CA TYR A 389 -32.07 -9.51 3.26
C TYR A 389 -32.00 -9.56 4.78
N GLU A 390 -31.87 -10.77 5.33
CA GLU A 390 -31.78 -10.98 6.79
C GLU A 390 -30.31 -10.97 7.27
N HIS A 391 -29.39 -11.34 6.38
CA HIS A 391 -27.96 -11.38 6.65
C HIS A 391 -27.14 -10.74 5.52
N CYS A 392 -26.05 -10.08 5.89
CA CYS A 392 -25.00 -9.60 5.00
C CYS A 392 -23.64 -10.13 5.47
N ILE A 393 -22.88 -10.76 4.58
CA ILE A 393 -21.49 -11.15 4.81
C ILE A 393 -20.62 -10.26 3.93
N ASP A 394 -19.81 -9.40 4.54
CA ASP A 394 -18.85 -8.53 3.85
C ASP A 394 -17.44 -9.13 3.94
N VAL A 395 -16.84 -9.35 2.78
CA VAL A 395 -15.50 -9.92 2.63
C VAL A 395 -14.57 -8.88 1.99
N PRO A 396 -13.65 -8.26 2.75
CA PRO A 396 -12.62 -7.35 2.21
C PRO A 396 -11.52 -8.15 1.52
N TYR A 397 -11.85 -8.67 0.35
CA TYR A 397 -11.03 -9.65 -0.36
C TYR A 397 -10.06 -9.04 -1.37
N GLU A 398 -10.08 -7.74 -1.66
CA GLU A 398 -9.07 -7.16 -2.55
C GLU A 398 -7.77 -6.82 -1.82
N VAL A 399 -7.86 -6.21 -0.65
CA VAL A 399 -6.65 -5.87 0.10
C VAL A 399 -5.95 -7.16 0.55
N GLY A 400 -6.71 -8.25 0.72
CA GLY A 400 -6.29 -9.65 0.86
C GLY A 400 -5.36 -9.94 2.06
N ASN A 401 -4.94 -8.92 2.78
CA ASN A 401 -4.48 -8.93 4.15
C ASN A 401 -5.39 -7.99 4.97
N SER A 402 -5.27 -8.03 6.30
CA SER A 402 -5.91 -7.01 7.14
C SER A 402 -4.85 -5.96 7.39
N GLY A 403 -5.23 -4.70 7.22
CA GLY A 403 -4.43 -3.51 7.48
C GLY A 403 -5.32 -2.30 7.70
N TYR A 404 -4.76 -1.10 7.51
CA TYR A 404 -5.50 0.18 7.60
C TYR A 404 -6.81 0.14 6.83
N GLU A 405 -6.75 -0.24 5.55
CA GLU A 405 -7.88 -0.28 4.64
C GLU A 405 -9.05 -1.11 5.17
N THR A 406 -8.75 -2.27 5.76
CA THR A 406 -9.80 -3.19 6.22
C THR A 406 -10.28 -2.88 7.64
N LEU A 407 -9.38 -2.49 8.54
CA LEU A 407 -9.70 -2.29 9.96
C LEU A 407 -10.33 -0.92 10.20
N PHE A 408 -9.83 0.10 9.51
CA PHE A 408 -10.36 1.45 9.59
C PHE A 408 -11.20 1.78 8.35
N GLY A 409 -10.63 1.74 7.14
CA GLY A 409 -11.29 2.22 5.91
C GLY A 409 -12.68 1.60 5.70
N LEU A 410 -12.77 0.28 5.63
CA LEU A 410 -14.04 -0.42 5.45
C LEU A 410 -15.01 -0.20 6.61
N ARG A 411 -14.55 -0.29 7.86
CA ARG A 411 -15.43 -0.26 9.03
C ARG A 411 -15.95 1.14 9.32
N GLU A 412 -15.07 2.14 9.30
CA GLU A 412 -15.43 3.53 9.61
C GLU A 412 -15.95 4.26 8.38
N GLU A 413 -15.27 4.19 7.24
CA GLU A 413 -15.67 4.93 6.04
C GLU A 413 -16.75 4.19 5.24
N GLY A 414 -16.60 2.88 5.06
CA GLY A 414 -17.59 2.05 4.36
C GLY A 414 -18.89 1.85 5.13
N TRP A 415 -18.78 1.43 6.41
CA TRP A 415 -19.93 1.08 7.24
C TRP A 415 -20.35 2.13 8.29
N GLY A 416 -19.54 3.16 8.54
CA GLY A 416 -19.86 4.20 9.53
C GLY A 416 -19.70 3.75 10.99
N LEU A 417 -18.87 2.75 11.26
CA LEU A 417 -18.61 2.23 12.60
C LEU A 417 -17.44 2.96 13.27
N GLU A 418 -17.61 3.36 14.52
CA GLU A 418 -16.54 4.01 15.30
C GLU A 418 -15.45 3.00 15.68
N SER A 419 -14.20 3.27 15.29
CA SER A 419 -13.07 2.39 15.58
C SER A 419 -12.61 2.47 17.05
N PRO A 420 -12.16 1.35 17.67
CA PRO A 420 -12.10 0.00 17.10
C PRO A 420 -13.47 -0.69 17.13
N ALA A 421 -13.89 -1.20 15.98
CA ALA A 421 -15.20 -1.83 15.77
C ALA A 421 -15.13 -3.36 15.61
N TRP A 422 -14.04 -4.00 16.03
CA TRP A 422 -13.79 -5.42 15.78
C TRP A 422 -13.54 -6.22 17.06
N GLU A 423 -13.84 -7.51 16.95
CA GLU A 423 -13.37 -8.54 17.85
C GLU A 423 -12.12 -9.19 17.27
N GLU A 424 -11.18 -9.51 18.17
CA GLU A 424 -9.93 -10.19 17.81
C GLU A 424 -10.03 -11.66 18.16
N TYR A 425 -9.56 -12.50 17.24
CA TYR A 425 -9.43 -13.94 17.45
C TYR A 425 -8.14 -14.46 16.82
N TYR A 426 -7.79 -15.71 17.10
CA TYR A 426 -6.58 -16.34 16.59
C TYR A 426 -6.94 -17.62 15.86
N GLU A 427 -6.34 -17.80 14.69
CA GLU A 427 -6.43 -19.03 13.89
C GLU A 427 -5.05 -19.34 13.30
N ASP A 428 -4.54 -20.56 13.53
CA ASP A 428 -3.20 -20.98 13.09
C ASP A 428 -2.09 -19.97 13.47
N ASP A 429 -2.15 -19.52 14.72
CA ASP A 429 -1.27 -18.50 15.33
C ASP A 429 -1.33 -17.12 14.65
N LEU A 430 -2.24 -16.89 13.71
CA LEU A 430 -2.48 -15.59 13.06
C LEU A 430 -3.57 -14.81 13.81
N ARG A 431 -3.28 -13.55 14.17
CA ARG A 431 -4.26 -12.61 14.73
C ARG A 431 -5.23 -12.18 13.62
N LYS A 432 -6.52 -12.41 13.80
CA LYS A 432 -7.61 -12.13 12.86
C LYS A 432 -8.69 -11.24 13.49
N TYR A 433 -9.48 -10.60 12.63
CA TYR A 433 -10.43 -9.56 12.99
C TYR A 433 -11.81 -9.85 12.43
N ARG A 434 -12.85 -9.61 13.23
CA ARG A 434 -14.24 -9.82 12.79
C ARG A 434 -15.15 -8.80 13.45
N THR A 435 -16.18 -8.36 12.73
CA THR A 435 -17.17 -7.43 13.26
C THR A 435 -18.56 -7.97 13.01
N GLU A 436 -19.41 -7.96 14.04
CA GLU A 436 -20.84 -8.24 13.93
C GLU A 436 -21.64 -7.04 14.41
N PHE A 437 -22.68 -6.66 13.67
CA PHE A 437 -23.62 -5.62 14.07
C PHE A 437 -24.95 -5.74 13.32
N GLU A 438 -25.93 -4.89 13.69
CA GLU A 438 -27.21 -4.80 13.00
C GLU A 438 -27.27 -3.51 12.17
N TYR A 439 -27.66 -3.63 10.90
CA TYR A 439 -27.93 -2.51 9.99
C TYR A 439 -29.38 -2.56 9.52
N ASP A 440 -30.22 -1.63 9.99
CA ASP A 440 -31.64 -1.57 9.64
C ASP A 440 -32.40 -2.92 9.77
N GLY A 441 -32.06 -3.70 10.80
CA GLY A 441 -32.65 -5.02 11.07
C GLY A 441 -32.02 -6.21 10.32
N MET A 442 -31.02 -5.96 9.48
CA MET A 442 -30.17 -6.99 8.85
C MET A 442 -28.95 -7.28 9.72
N ASN A 443 -28.62 -8.56 9.92
CA ASN A 443 -27.40 -8.94 10.63
C ASN A 443 -26.20 -8.85 9.68
N VAL A 444 -25.20 -8.04 10.02
CA VAL A 444 -24.02 -7.83 9.20
C VAL A 444 -22.81 -8.46 9.87
N ILE A 445 -22.02 -9.19 9.08
CA ILE A 445 -20.73 -9.75 9.46
C ILE A 445 -19.68 -9.15 8.51
N ILE A 446 -18.67 -8.48 9.05
CA ILE A 446 -17.47 -8.09 8.30
C ILE A 446 -16.35 -9.06 8.69
N THR A 447 -15.87 -9.81 7.72
CA THR A 447 -14.84 -10.84 7.93
C THR A 447 -13.43 -10.22 8.02
N ASP A 448 -12.45 -11.08 8.31
CA ASP A 448 -11.03 -10.73 8.21
C ASP A 448 -10.58 -10.69 6.73
N GLY A 449 -9.65 -9.79 6.36
CA GLY A 449 -9.15 -9.68 4.99
C GLY A 449 -8.24 -10.82 4.51
N TRP A 450 -7.70 -11.65 5.41
CA TRP A 450 -6.82 -12.76 5.05
C TRP A 450 -7.55 -13.85 4.26
N ILE A 451 -7.13 -14.11 3.04
CA ILE A 451 -7.69 -15.16 2.16
C ILE A 451 -6.78 -16.38 2.09
N ASP A 452 -7.29 -17.54 2.50
CA ASP A 452 -6.60 -18.83 2.39
C ASP A 452 -6.45 -19.25 0.92
N GLY A 453 -5.31 -18.92 0.32
CA GLY A 453 -5.08 -19.10 -1.12
C GLY A 453 -4.27 -17.96 -1.74
N TYR A 454 -4.07 -16.88 -1.00
CA TYR A 454 -3.24 -15.73 -1.39
C TYR A 454 -1.84 -16.17 -1.82
N ALA A 455 -1.06 -16.78 -0.92
CA ALA A 455 0.31 -17.21 -1.22
C ALA A 455 0.38 -18.20 -2.40
N GLU A 456 -0.62 -19.07 -2.56
CA GLU A 456 -0.65 -20.01 -3.68
C GLU A 456 -0.95 -19.30 -5.00
N GLY A 457 -1.91 -18.39 -5.05
CA GLY A 457 -2.21 -17.58 -6.23
C GLY A 457 -1.00 -16.73 -6.65
N TYR A 458 -0.31 -16.14 -5.68
CA TYR A 458 0.91 -15.38 -5.95
C TYR A 458 2.02 -16.25 -6.56
N TYR A 459 2.27 -17.42 -5.96
CA TYR A 459 3.21 -18.40 -6.48
C TYR A 459 2.84 -18.90 -7.90
N GLU A 460 1.55 -19.12 -8.18
CA GLU A 460 1.05 -19.57 -9.49
C GLU A 460 1.41 -18.56 -10.60
N GLU A 461 1.17 -17.26 -10.38
CA GLU A 461 1.45 -16.22 -11.37
C GLU A 461 2.95 -15.98 -11.57
N ILE A 462 3.74 -15.97 -10.49
CA ILE A 462 5.21 -15.89 -10.60
C ILE A 462 5.74 -17.09 -11.39
N SER A 463 5.25 -18.29 -11.07
CA SER A 463 5.66 -19.52 -11.77
C SER A 463 5.33 -19.46 -13.25
N ARG A 464 4.15 -18.95 -13.61
CA ARG A 464 3.74 -18.79 -15.01
C ARG A 464 4.68 -17.84 -15.76
N ALA A 465 5.10 -16.74 -15.13
CA ALA A 465 6.07 -15.81 -15.71
C ALA A 465 7.45 -16.46 -15.92
N ILE A 466 7.98 -17.16 -14.91
CA ILE A 466 9.26 -17.89 -14.99
C ILE A 466 9.20 -18.96 -16.09
N ASP A 467 8.17 -19.81 -16.09
CA ASP A 467 7.99 -20.86 -17.09
C ASP A 467 7.86 -20.27 -18.51
N GLY A 468 7.22 -19.11 -18.65
CA GLY A 468 7.10 -18.38 -19.93
C GLY A 468 8.46 -17.93 -20.48
N ILE A 469 9.36 -17.48 -19.61
CA ILE A 469 10.75 -17.13 -19.98
C ILE A 469 11.50 -18.38 -20.47
N HIS A 470 11.41 -19.49 -19.73
CA HIS A 470 12.08 -20.74 -20.07
C HIS A 470 11.62 -21.35 -21.39
N ASN A 471 10.32 -21.26 -21.69
CA ASN A 471 9.76 -21.86 -22.91
C ASN A 471 9.95 -21.00 -24.16
N GLY A 472 10.55 -19.81 -24.03
CA GLY A 472 10.82 -18.88 -25.13
C GLY A 472 9.53 -18.30 -25.69
N GLY A 473 9.01 -17.27 -25.01
CA GLY A 473 7.74 -16.58 -25.29
C GLY A 473 7.24 -16.72 -26.73
N GLU A 474 6.09 -17.39 -26.88
CA GLU A 474 5.39 -17.52 -28.17
C GLU A 474 4.85 -16.19 -28.69
#